data_AF-A0A9E4J7H1-F1
#
_entry.id   AF-A0A9E4J7H1-F1
#
_cell.length_a   1.000
_cell.length_b   1.000
_cell.length_c   1.000
_cell.angle_alpha   90.00
_cell.angle_beta   90.00
_cell.angle_gamma   90.00
#
_symmetry.space_group_name_H-M   'P 1'
#
loop_
_entity.id
_entity.type
_entity.pdbx_description
1 polymer ?
#
loop_
_entity_poly.entity_id
_entity_poly.type
_entity_poly.pdbx_seq_one_letter_code
_entity_poly.pdbx_strand_id
1 'polypeptide(L)' 'MLTVGIFVFDEVEVLDFAGPFEVFSTASRVSAKGGAVPFRTVTIAKSCAFPGWAPDPTSPLVR' A
#
# COMPACT_ATOMS: atom_id res chain seq x y z
N MET A 1 7.49 2.90 16.82
CA MET A 1 7.01 2.80 15.43
C MET A 1 6.70 1.35 15.13
N LEU A 2 5.45 1.03 14.77
CA LEU A 2 4.98 -0.30 14.41
C LEU A 2 4.99 -0.45 12.88
N THR A 3 5.37 -1.61 12.35
CA THR A 3 5.28 -1.87 10.92
C THR A 3 3.95 -2.55 10.61
N VAL A 4 3.20 -1.98 9.67
CA VAL A 4 1.92 -2.53 9.18
C VAL A 4 2.14 -3.02 7.76
N GLY A 5 2.08 -4.33 7.56
CA GLY A 5 2.15 -4.97 6.25
C GLY A 5 0.75 -5.24 5.71
N ILE A 6 0.40 -4.62 4.59
CA ILE A 6 -0.84 -4.90 3.86
C ILE A 6 -0.51 -5.93 2.79
N PHE A 7 -1.03 -7.15 2.96
CA PHE A 7 -0.78 -8.25 2.05
C PHE A 7 -1.69 -8.14 0.81
N VAL A 8 -1.07 -7.93 -0.34
CA VAL A 8 -1.73 -7.85 -1.65
C VAL A 8 -1.55 -9.18 -2.36
N PHE A 9 -2.64 -9.75 -2.84
CA PHE A 9 -2.70 -11.04 -3.51
C PHE A 9 -3.68 -10.99 -4.68
N ASP A 10 -3.67 -12.03 -5.50
CA ASP A 10 -4.54 -12.11 -6.67
C ASP A 10 -6.01 -11.96 -6.24
N GLU A 11 -6.78 -11.17 -7.00
CA GLU A 11 -8.22 -10.91 -6.75
C GLU A 11 -8.54 -10.07 -5.50
N VAL A 12 -7.55 -9.55 -4.76
CA VAL A 12 -7.83 -8.59 -3.70
C VAL A 12 -8.48 -7.32 -4.27
N GLU A 13 -9.53 -6.82 -3.61
CA GLU A 13 -10.18 -5.59 -4.06
C GLU A 13 -9.25 -4.38 -3.83
N VAL A 14 -9.28 -3.43 -4.77
CA VAL A 14 -8.44 -2.21 -4.68
C VAL A 14 -8.73 -1.42 -3.39
N LEU A 15 -9.98 -1.40 -2.94
CA LEU A 15 -10.37 -0.67 -1.73
C LEU A 15 -9.91 -1.34 -0.43
N ASP A 16 -9.77 -2.67 -0.44
CA ASP A 16 -9.31 -3.42 0.74
C ASP A 16 -7.86 -3.11 1.10
N PHE A 17 -7.01 -2.78 0.12
CA PHE A 17 -5.67 -2.26 0.39
C PHE A 17 -5.70 -0.74 0.66
N ALA A 18 -6.47 0.01 -0.13
CA ALA A 18 -6.40 1.48 -0.12
C ALA A 18 -6.92 2.08 1.18
N GLY A 19 -8.03 1.54 1.72
CA GLY A 19 -8.64 2.00 2.97
C GLY A 19 -7.66 1.95 4.15
N PRO A 20 -7.12 0.77 4.50
CA PRO A 20 -6.13 0.66 5.57
C PRO A 20 -4.84 1.45 5.29
N PHE A 21 -4.37 1.49 4.03
CA PHE A 21 -3.17 2.24 3.68
C PHE A 21 -3.34 3.73 3.97
N GLU A 22 -4.45 4.34 3.55
CA GLU A 22 -4.74 5.75 3.77
C GLU A 22 -4.82 6.08 5.26
N VAL A 23 -5.49 5.23 6.06
CA VAL A 23 -5.62 5.42 7.51
C VAL A 23 -4.25 5.45 8.20
N PHE A 24 -3.41 4.43 8.02
CA PHE A 24 -2.14 4.34 8.75
C PHE A 24 -1.09 5.35 8.26
N SER A 25 -1.03 5.60 6.95
CA SER A 25 -0.11 6.59 6.38
C SER A 25 -0.51 8.00 6.79
N THR A 26 -1.81 8.32 6.77
CA THR A 26 -2.31 9.62 7.21
C THR A 26 -2.14 9.81 8.71
N ALA A 27 -2.45 8.80 9.54
CA ALA A 27 -2.22 8.86 10.98
C ALA A 27 -0.76 9.19 11.30
N SER A 28 0.19 8.58 10.57
CA SER A 28 1.62 8.85 10.75
C SER A 28 2.02 10.25 10.29
N ARG A 29 1.51 10.72 9.15
CA ARG A 29 1.73 12.08 8.64
C ARG A 29 1.16 13.16 9.58
N VAL A 30 -0.02 12.91 10.15
CA VAL A 30 -0.68 13.84 11.08
C VAL A 30 0.06 13.86 12.42
N SER A 31 0.42 12.68 12.95
CA SER A 31 1.13 12.54 14.23
C SER A 31 2.56 13.08 14.18
N ALA A 32 3.21 13.07 13.01
CA ALA A 32 4.56 13.60 12.83
C ALA A 32 4.70 15.08 13.25
N LYS A 33 3.61 15.86 13.18
CA LYS A 33 3.59 17.25 13.68
C LYS A 33 3.84 17.34 15.19
N GLY A 34 3.51 16.29 15.95
CA GLY A 34 3.78 16.14 17.37
C GLY A 34 5.04 15.31 17.68
N GLY A 35 5.89 15.04 16.68
CA GLY A 35 7.15 14.29 16.86
C GLY A 35 7.01 12.78 16.92
N ALA A 36 5.82 12.22 16.71
CA ALA A 36 5.59 10.77 16.73
C ALA A 36 5.29 10.23 15.32
N VAL A 37 5.90 9.10 14.97
CA VAL A 37 5.61 8.36 13.73
C VAL A 37 5.16 6.95 14.13
N PRO A 38 3.86 6.77 14.44
CA PRO A 38 3.36 5.54 15.03
C PRO A 38 3.46 4.35 14.08
N PHE A 39 3.29 4.55 12.77
CA PHE A 39 3.22 3.46 11.80
C PHE A 39 4.22 3.64 10.65
N ARG A 40 4.79 2.52 10.23
CA ARG A 40 5.43 2.35 8.93
C ARG A 40 4.57 1.41 8.11
N THR A 41 3.81 1.95 7.16
CA THR A 41 2.94 1.17 6.29
C THR A 41 3.71 0.67 5.07
N VAL A 42 3.59 -0.61 4.76
CA VAL A 42 4.17 -1.23 3.55
C VAL A 42 3.18 -2.18 2.91
N THR A 43 3.28 -2.36 1.61
CA THR A 43 2.61 -3.46 0.91
C THR A 43 3.55 -4.67 0.83
N ILE A 44 3.00 -5.86 0.97
CA ILE A 44 3.72 -7.13 0.87
C ILE A 44 2.96 -7.99 -0.14
N ALA A 45 3.66 -8.76 -0.95
CA ALA A 45 3.06 -9.68 -1.90
C ALA A 45 3.84 -11.01 -1.89
N LYS A 46 3.22 -12.07 -2.41
CA LYS A 46 3.82 -13.41 -2.50
C LYS A 46 5.15 -13.41 -3.28
N SER A 47 5.27 -12.55 -4.28
CA SER A 47 6.48 -12.32 -5.06
C SER A 47 6.59 -10.85 -5.42
N CYS A 48 7.81 -10.38 -5.69
CA CYS A 48 7.99 -9.09 -6.35
C CYS A 48 7.25 -9.11 -7.70
N ALA A 49 6.72 -7.96 -8.14
CA ALA A 49 6.22 -7.83 -9.49
C ALA A 49 7.28 -8.33 -10.48
N PHE A 50 6.86 -9.19 -11.42
CA PHE A 50 7.76 -9.83 -12.37
C PHE A 50 8.64 -8.79 -13.09
N PRO A 51 9.91 -9.09 -13.41
CA PRO A 51 10.78 -8.19 -14.18
C PRO A 51 10.23 -7.77 -15.55
N GLY A 52 9.20 -8.47 -16.05
CA GLY A 52 8.48 -8.19 -17.29
C GLY A 52 7.14 -7.49 -17.11
N TRP A 53 6.78 -7.01 -15.90
CA TRP A 53 5.69 -6.07 -15.74
C TRP A 53 6.06 -4.76 -16.46
N ALA A 54 5.64 -4.65 -17.71
CA ALA A 54 5.29 -3.37 -18.30
C ALA A 54 3.78 -3.19 -18.05
N PRO A 55 3.31 -2.03 -17.55
CA PRO A 55 1.88 -1.76 -17.59
C PRO A 55 1.43 -1.94 -19.03
N ASP A 56 0.49 -2.85 -19.28
CA ASP A 56 -0.17 -2.94 -20.56
C ASP A 56 -0.81 -1.58 -20.84
N PRO A 57 -0.37 -0.83 -21.87
CA PRO A 57 -0.90 0.51 -22.15
C PRO A 57 -2.38 0.47 -22.56
N THR A 58 -2.94 -0.73 -22.81
CA THR A 58 -4.34 -0.97 -23.11
C THR A 58 -5.16 -1.49 -21.91
N SER A 59 -4.53 -1.74 -20.76
CA SER A 59 -5.22 -2.23 -19.56
C SER A 59 -6.14 -1.15 -18.97
N PRO A 60 -7.44 -1.43 -18.79
CA PRO A 60 -8.39 -0.49 -18.19
C PRO A 60 -8.13 -0.26 -16.68
N LEU A 61 -7.27 -1.07 -16.06
CA LEU A 61 -6.90 -0.95 -14.64
C LEU A 61 -5.73 0.01 -14.40
N VAL A 62 -5.14 0.57 -15.46
CA VAL A 62 -4.01 1.53 -15.40
C VAL A 62 -4.46 2.97 -15.74
N ARG A 63 -5.76 3.22 -15.87
CA ARG A 63 -6.32 4.57 -16.08
C ARG A 63 -6.81 5.20 -14.78
#